data_AF-A0A2G2WH38-F1
#
_entry.id   AF-A0A2G2WH38-F1
#
_cell.length_a   1.000
_cell.length_b   1.000
_cell.length_c   1.000
_cell.angle_alpha   90.00
_cell.angle_beta   90.00
_cell.angle_gamma   90.00
#
_symmetry.space_group_name_H-M   'P 1'
#
loop_
_entity.id
_entity.type
_entity.pdbx_description
1 polymer ?
#
loop_
_entity_poly.entity_id
_entity_poly.type
_entity_poly.pdbx_seq_one_letter_code
_entity_poly.pdbx_strand_id
1 'polypeptide(L)'
;MTNDVLVTIARNRPNMIRFRLCIIEPQTPDYSTLEPLDASFGVIVQHCKELRKLSLSGLLTDLVFEYIGVHAMKLEILSLAFAGDSDLGLHYVLSGCESLLSFEECKLLAQKLPELNVEVIDEKGHPDTRPESCPVEKLYIYRTVSGRRFDTPGFVWIIAEDASSTPYSNEYCSLSSA
;
A
#
# COMPACT_ATOMS: atom_id res chain seq x y z
N MET A 1 1.16 17.48 -19.91
CA MET A 1 0.15 17.60 -18.82
C MET A 1 0.56 18.75 -17.92
N THR A 2 -0.37 19.56 -17.39
CA THR A 2 -0.07 20.58 -16.37
C THR A 2 -0.86 20.34 -15.08
N ASN A 3 -0.34 20.89 -13.99
CA ASN A 3 -0.98 21.00 -12.69
C ASN A 3 -2.31 21.74 -12.78
N ASP A 4 -2.38 22.85 -13.54
CA ASP A 4 -3.61 23.64 -13.72
C ASP A 4 -4.76 22.81 -14.32
N VAL A 5 -4.45 21.95 -15.29
CA VAL A 5 -5.45 21.07 -15.91
C VAL A 5 -5.98 20.06 -14.89
N LEU A 6 -5.08 19.44 -14.10
CA LEU A 6 -5.46 18.48 -13.06
C LEU A 6 -6.30 19.12 -11.95
N VAL A 7 -5.93 20.32 -11.49
CA VAL A 7 -6.71 21.12 -10.54
C VAL A 7 -8.11 21.43 -11.09
N THR A 8 -8.18 21.82 -12.36
CA THR A 8 -9.46 22.11 -13.02
C THR A 8 -10.36 20.88 -13.11
N ILE A 9 -9.79 19.71 -13.44
CA ILE A 9 -10.52 18.44 -13.47
C ILE A 9 -11.10 18.11 -12.09
N ALA A 10 -10.28 18.20 -11.04
CA ALA A 10 -10.69 17.92 -9.66
C ALA A 10 -11.89 18.77 -9.24
N ARG A 11 -11.80 20.09 -9.46
CA ARG A 11 -12.83 21.06 -9.07
C ARG A 11 -14.14 20.86 -9.84
N ASN A 12 -14.05 20.51 -11.12
CA ASN A 12 -15.24 20.32 -11.96
C ASN A 12 -15.91 18.95 -11.74
N ARG A 13 -15.20 17.96 -11.18
CA ARG A 13 -15.69 16.58 -11.03
C ARG A 13 -15.44 16.03 -9.62
N PRO A 14 -16.10 16.58 -8.58
CA PRO A 14 -15.94 16.11 -7.20
C PRO A 14 -16.47 14.67 -6.99
N ASN A 15 -17.45 14.23 -7.78
CA ASN A 15 -18.02 12.88 -7.70
C ASN A 15 -17.23 11.83 -8.52
N MET A 16 -15.95 12.11 -8.82
CA MET A 16 -15.11 11.21 -9.60
C MET A 16 -14.76 9.96 -8.80
N ILE A 17 -15.12 8.78 -9.34
CA ILE A 17 -14.87 7.48 -8.71
C ILE A 17 -13.56 6.84 -9.20
N ARG A 18 -13.19 7.09 -10.45
CA ARG A 18 -12.01 6.48 -11.09
C ARG A 18 -11.26 7.53 -11.88
N PHE A 19 -9.98 7.69 -11.59
CA PHE A 19 -9.08 8.58 -12.30
C PHE A 19 -7.82 7.84 -12.69
N ARG A 20 -7.48 7.85 -13.97
CA ARG A 20 -6.28 7.18 -14.48
C ARG A 20 -5.60 8.11 -15.46
N LEU A 21 -4.39 8.52 -15.11
CA LEU A 21 -3.53 9.26 -16.01
C LEU A 21 -2.28 8.43 -16.30
N CYS A 22 -1.91 8.37 -17.58
CA CYS A 22 -0.68 7.78 -18.07
C CYS A 22 0.02 8.78 -18.99
N ILE A 23 1.12 9.34 -18.51
CA ILE A 23 2.07 10.12 -19.30
C ILE A 23 3.10 9.14 -19.83
N ILE A 24 3.26 9.13 -21.16
CA ILE A 24 4.06 8.13 -21.88
C ILE A 24 5.52 8.14 -21.42
N GLU A 25 6.08 9.34 -21.26
CA GLU A 25 7.47 9.51 -20.86
C GLU A 25 7.59 9.49 -19.31
N PRO A 26 8.38 8.58 -18.71
CA PRO A 26 8.55 8.49 -17.26
C PRO A 26 9.08 9.79 -16.65
N GLN A 27 8.70 10.08 -15.39
CA GLN A 27 9.19 11.24 -14.63
C GLN A 27 9.01 12.59 -15.36
N THR A 28 8.03 12.68 -16.27
CA THR A 28 7.74 13.94 -16.96
C THR A 28 7.09 14.95 -16.00
N PRO A 29 7.70 16.13 -15.80
CA PRO A 29 7.13 17.17 -14.95
C PRO A 29 5.96 17.88 -15.63
N ASP A 30 5.35 18.84 -14.93
CA ASP A 30 4.52 19.86 -15.57
C ASP A 30 5.31 20.51 -16.72
N TYR A 31 4.77 20.50 -17.94
CA TYR A 31 5.51 21.02 -19.10
C TYR A 31 5.68 22.55 -19.09
N SER A 32 4.86 23.27 -18.31
CA SER A 32 4.89 24.73 -18.22
C SER A 32 5.76 25.20 -17.06
N THR A 33 5.64 24.57 -15.88
CA THR A 33 6.37 24.99 -14.68
C THR A 33 7.62 24.16 -14.40
N LEU A 34 7.75 22.99 -15.02
CA LEU A 34 8.78 21.98 -14.74
C LEU A 34 8.74 21.42 -13.32
N GLU A 35 7.65 21.65 -12.58
CA GLU A 35 7.45 21.13 -11.24
C GLU A 35 6.88 19.71 -11.24
N PRO A 36 7.04 18.96 -10.13
CA PRO A 36 6.29 17.74 -9.89
C PRO A 36 4.78 17.94 -9.96
N LEU A 37 4.05 16.85 -10.20
CA LEU A 37 2.59 16.86 -10.28
C LEU A 37 1.92 16.64 -8.91
N ASP A 38 2.71 16.60 -7.82
CA ASP A 38 2.27 16.21 -6.47
C ASP A 38 1.07 17.03 -5.99
N ALA A 39 1.18 18.36 -6.04
CA ALA A 39 0.16 19.26 -5.53
C ALA A 39 -1.17 19.10 -6.29
N SER A 40 -1.13 18.91 -7.61
CA SER A 40 -2.36 18.81 -8.39
C SER A 40 -3.06 17.45 -8.24
N PHE A 41 -2.31 16.35 -8.11
CA PHE A 41 -2.87 15.07 -7.69
C PHE A 41 -3.37 15.13 -6.24
N GLY A 42 -2.69 15.88 -5.37
CA GLY A 42 -3.18 16.20 -4.03
C GLY A 42 -4.56 16.86 -4.08
N VAL A 43 -4.76 17.84 -4.97
CA VAL A 43 -6.06 18.48 -5.19
C VAL A 43 -7.12 17.48 -5.67
N ILE A 44 -6.76 16.53 -6.55
CA ILE A 44 -7.66 15.45 -7.00
C ILE A 44 -8.16 14.63 -5.81
N VAL A 45 -7.27 14.08 -4.97
CA VAL A 45 -7.68 13.26 -3.81
C VAL A 45 -8.35 14.10 -2.71
N GLN A 46 -8.03 15.38 -2.62
CA GLN A 46 -8.70 16.31 -1.71
C GLN A 46 -10.15 16.60 -2.11
N HIS A 47 -10.44 16.78 -3.40
CA HIS A 47 -11.79 17.15 -3.85
C HIS A 47 -12.65 15.93 -4.19
N CYS A 48 -12.06 14.87 -4.72
CA CYS A 48 -12.76 13.67 -5.16
C CYS A 48 -12.86 12.63 -4.04
N LYS A 49 -13.71 12.89 -3.04
CA LYS A 49 -13.81 12.05 -1.83
C LYS A 49 -14.34 10.63 -2.06
N GLU A 50 -15.01 10.39 -3.17
CA GLU A 50 -15.53 9.07 -3.56
C GLU A 50 -14.57 8.30 -4.50
N LEU A 51 -13.33 8.76 -4.64
CA LEU A 51 -12.34 8.14 -5.52
C LEU A 51 -11.94 6.76 -4.98
N ARG A 52 -12.16 5.73 -5.81
CA ARG A 52 -11.84 4.33 -5.51
C ARG A 52 -10.68 3.79 -6.33
N LYS A 53 -10.46 4.31 -7.53
CA LYS A 53 -9.34 3.89 -8.39
C LYS A 53 -8.52 5.08 -8.86
N LEU A 54 -7.22 5.04 -8.59
CA LEU A 54 -6.26 6.06 -8.98
C LEU A 54 -5.08 5.43 -9.72
N SER A 55 -4.73 5.96 -10.88
CA SER A 55 -3.45 5.66 -11.55
C SER A 55 -2.70 6.96 -11.79
N LEU A 56 -1.45 6.99 -11.32
CA LEU A 56 -0.57 8.15 -11.38
C LEU A 56 0.62 7.91 -12.32
N SER A 57 1.13 8.99 -12.91
CA SER A 57 2.30 9.01 -13.77
C SER A 57 2.82 10.44 -13.87
N GLY A 58 4.08 10.62 -14.27
CA GLY A 58 4.77 11.91 -14.33
C GLY A 58 5.84 12.03 -13.24
N LEU A 59 6.41 13.22 -13.06
CA LEU A 59 7.33 13.50 -11.97
C LEU A 59 6.54 13.59 -10.66
N LEU A 60 6.83 12.67 -9.73
CA LEU A 60 6.11 12.52 -8.46
C LEU A 60 7.09 12.24 -7.32
N THR A 61 6.97 12.98 -6.23
CA THR A 61 7.78 12.84 -5.02
C THR A 61 7.03 12.12 -3.90
N ASP A 62 7.66 11.91 -2.75
CA ASP A 62 6.99 11.35 -1.57
C ASP A 62 5.76 12.17 -1.11
N LEU A 63 5.70 13.46 -1.48
CA LEU A 63 4.60 14.37 -1.13
C LEU A 63 3.24 13.95 -1.70
N VAL A 64 3.20 13.36 -2.92
CA VAL A 64 1.91 12.91 -3.49
C VAL A 64 1.29 11.80 -2.65
N PHE A 65 2.14 10.96 -2.06
CA PHE A 65 1.71 9.84 -1.24
C PHE A 65 1.23 10.31 0.13
N GLU A 66 1.83 11.36 0.69
CA GLU A 66 1.30 12.03 1.87
C GLU A 66 -0.13 12.52 1.61
N TYR A 67 -0.38 13.22 0.49
CA TYR A 67 -1.74 13.65 0.13
C TYR A 67 -2.71 12.48 -0.04
N ILE A 68 -2.26 11.39 -0.69
CA ILE A 68 -3.08 10.17 -0.84
C ILE A 68 -3.43 9.60 0.53
N GLY A 69 -2.45 9.37 1.39
CA GLY A 69 -2.65 8.83 2.73
C GLY A 69 -3.61 9.67 3.55
N VAL A 70 -3.49 11.00 3.50
CA VAL A 70 -4.35 11.91 4.30
C VAL A 70 -5.77 12.01 3.75
N HIS A 71 -5.98 11.90 2.43
CA HIS A 71 -7.25 12.30 1.81
C HIS A 71 -8.01 11.19 1.08
N ALA A 72 -7.37 10.09 0.68
CA ALA A 72 -7.92 9.07 -0.19
C ALA A 72 -8.41 7.82 0.57
N MET A 73 -9.15 8.01 1.67
CA MET A 73 -9.58 6.92 2.57
C MET A 73 -10.44 5.83 1.91
N LYS A 74 -11.12 6.15 0.81
CA LYS A 74 -11.96 5.22 0.03
C LYS A 74 -11.24 4.59 -1.16
N LEU A 75 -9.93 4.82 -1.28
CA LEU A 75 -9.17 4.31 -2.40
C LEU A 75 -8.99 2.79 -2.25
N GLU A 76 -9.48 2.05 -3.24
CA GLU A 76 -9.43 0.59 -3.31
C GLU A 76 -8.28 0.13 -4.21
N ILE A 77 -7.98 0.88 -5.28
CA ILE A 77 -6.94 0.51 -6.25
C ILE A 77 -6.05 1.72 -6.53
N LEU A 78 -4.76 1.57 -6.25
CA LEU A 78 -3.71 2.52 -6.59
C LEU A 78 -2.72 1.87 -7.56
N SER A 79 -2.45 2.52 -8.69
CA SER A 79 -1.42 2.09 -9.65
C SER A 79 -0.38 3.18 -9.81
N LEU A 80 0.89 2.80 -9.65
CA LEU A 80 2.04 3.69 -9.64
C LEU A 80 3.09 3.19 -10.62
N ALA A 81 3.74 4.10 -11.32
CA ALA A 81 4.91 3.79 -12.13
C ALA A 81 5.91 4.94 -11.99
N PHE A 82 7.16 4.61 -11.65
CA PHE A 82 8.28 5.58 -11.57
C PHE A 82 7.98 6.81 -10.68
N ALA A 83 7.48 6.59 -9.46
CA ALA A 83 7.05 7.64 -8.54
C ALA A 83 7.60 7.43 -7.12
N GLY A 84 7.84 8.52 -6.40
CA GLY A 84 8.37 8.53 -5.03
C GLY A 84 9.89 8.56 -4.96
N ASP A 85 10.38 9.04 -3.82
CA ASP A 85 11.81 9.25 -3.54
C ASP A 85 12.33 8.29 -2.48
N SER A 86 11.46 7.81 -1.58
CA SER A 86 11.86 6.92 -0.48
C SER A 86 10.73 6.00 -0.01
N ASP A 87 11.04 5.11 0.94
CA ASP A 87 10.05 4.24 1.58
C ASP A 87 8.96 5.01 2.35
N LEU A 88 9.18 6.29 2.65
CA LEU A 88 8.22 7.15 3.34
C LEU A 88 6.93 7.32 2.52
N GLY A 89 7.02 7.38 1.19
CA GLY A 89 5.86 7.44 0.31
C GLY A 89 4.93 6.23 0.49
N LEU A 90 5.50 5.02 0.51
CA LEU A 90 4.72 3.81 0.79
C LEU A 90 4.13 3.84 2.20
N HIS A 91 4.89 4.27 3.21
CA HIS A 91 4.39 4.39 4.58
C HIS A 91 3.13 5.28 4.66
N TYR A 92 3.09 6.42 3.97
CA TYR A 92 1.88 7.27 3.95
C TYR A 92 0.66 6.57 3.36
N VAL A 93 0.82 5.83 2.26
CA VAL A 93 -0.29 5.10 1.63
C VAL A 93 -0.80 4.02 2.57
N LEU A 94 0.10 3.20 3.10
CA LEU A 94 -0.24 2.06 3.96
C LEU A 94 -0.88 2.50 5.29
N SER A 95 -0.46 3.64 5.84
CA SER A 95 -1.02 4.17 7.09
C SER A 95 -2.36 4.90 6.90
N GLY A 96 -2.60 5.50 5.74
CA GLY A 96 -3.75 6.38 5.52
C GLY A 96 -4.89 5.80 4.69
N CYS A 97 -4.60 4.79 3.85
CA CYS A 97 -5.59 4.18 2.95
C CYS A 97 -6.04 2.80 3.44
N GLU A 98 -6.94 2.78 4.42
CA GLU A 98 -7.47 1.54 5.01
C GLU A 98 -8.13 0.61 3.99
N SER A 99 -8.71 1.16 2.91
CA SER A 99 -9.45 0.37 1.90
C SER A 99 -8.55 -0.29 0.84
N LEU A 100 -7.24 -0.04 0.86
CA LEU A 100 -6.34 -0.34 -0.25
C LEU A 100 -5.68 -1.73 -0.16
N LEU A 101 -5.77 -2.39 1.00
CA LEU A 101 -5.12 -3.68 1.21
C LEU A 101 -6.05 -4.63 1.94
N SER A 102 -6.69 -5.48 1.15
CA SER A 102 -7.34 -6.68 1.65
C SER A 102 -6.29 -7.73 1.99
N PHE A 103 -6.67 -8.67 2.87
CA PHE A 103 -5.82 -9.80 3.19
C PHE A 103 -5.54 -10.70 1.97
N GLU A 104 -6.51 -10.81 1.05
CA GLU A 104 -6.33 -11.49 -0.25
C GLU A 104 -5.17 -10.88 -1.05
N GLU A 105 -5.10 -9.56 -1.12
CA GLU A 105 -4.03 -8.85 -1.84
C GLU A 105 -2.67 -9.05 -1.19
N CYS A 106 -2.60 -9.15 0.14
CA CYS A 106 -1.36 -9.50 0.84
C CYS A 106 -0.88 -10.91 0.46
N LYS A 107 -1.79 -11.89 0.36
CA LYS A 107 -1.45 -13.26 -0.11
C LYS A 107 -0.94 -13.25 -1.54
N LEU A 108 -1.63 -12.54 -2.45
CA LEU A 108 -1.20 -12.40 -3.85
C LEU A 108 0.15 -11.70 -4.00
N LEU A 109 0.43 -10.70 -3.18
CA LEU A 109 1.70 -10.00 -3.16
C LEU A 109 2.84 -10.93 -2.74
N ALA A 110 2.65 -11.70 -1.67
CA ALA A 110 3.62 -12.67 -1.19
C ALA A 110 3.91 -13.77 -2.22
N GLN A 111 2.89 -14.23 -2.96
CA GLN A 111 3.04 -15.20 -4.06
C GLN A 111 3.85 -14.63 -5.23
N LYS A 112 3.59 -13.38 -5.63
CA LYS A 112 4.27 -12.76 -6.79
C LYS A 112 5.70 -12.31 -6.49
N LEU A 113 6.00 -12.00 -5.24
CA LEU A 113 7.28 -11.45 -4.80
C LEU A 113 7.86 -12.28 -3.64
N PRO A 114 8.27 -13.54 -3.89
CA PRO A 114 8.70 -14.46 -2.83
C PRO A 114 9.98 -14.02 -2.10
N GLU A 115 10.73 -13.07 -2.67
CA GLU A 115 11.94 -12.47 -2.09
C GLU A 115 11.65 -11.35 -1.07
N LEU A 116 10.37 -11.03 -0.86
CA LEU A 116 9.92 -10.03 0.11
C LEU A 116 9.21 -10.72 1.27
N ASN A 117 9.51 -10.30 2.50
CA ASN A 117 8.65 -10.59 3.63
C ASN A 117 7.47 -9.63 3.59
N VAL A 118 6.26 -10.20 3.59
CA VAL A 118 5.00 -9.46 3.68
C VAL A 118 4.42 -9.72 5.06
N GLU A 119 4.45 -8.74 5.95
CA GLU A 119 3.96 -8.87 7.33
C GLU A 119 2.66 -8.07 7.50
N VAL A 120 1.58 -8.77 7.85
CA VAL A 120 0.31 -8.16 8.24
C VAL A 120 0.32 -7.94 9.75
N ILE A 121 0.15 -6.69 10.17
CA ILE A 121 0.08 -6.30 11.57
C ILE A 121 -1.38 -5.93 11.85
N ASP A 122 -2.07 -6.73 12.66
CA ASP A 122 -3.50 -6.56 12.92
C ASP A 122 -3.87 -6.98 14.35
N GLU A 123 -4.37 -6.04 15.14
CA GLU A 123 -4.76 -6.26 16.54
C GLU A 123 -6.16 -6.90 16.67
N LYS A 124 -6.93 -7.00 15.58
CA LYS A 124 -8.30 -7.55 15.58
C LYS A 124 -8.32 -9.08 15.59
N GLY A 125 -7.15 -9.72 15.56
CA GLY A 125 -6.98 -11.18 15.55
C GLY A 125 -6.48 -11.73 14.22
N HIS A 126 -6.34 -13.06 14.13
CA HIS A 126 -5.76 -13.75 12.97
C HIS A 126 -6.51 -13.38 11.67
N PRO A 127 -5.84 -12.93 10.61
CA PRO A 127 -6.50 -12.39 9.43
C PRO A 127 -7.40 -13.40 8.69
N ASP A 128 -7.05 -14.70 8.67
CA ASP A 128 -7.94 -15.76 8.15
C ASP A 128 -9.27 -15.94 8.93
N THR A 129 -9.45 -15.35 10.11
CA THR A 129 -10.73 -15.42 10.84
C THR A 129 -11.80 -14.49 10.27
N ARG A 130 -11.42 -13.60 9.35
CA ARG A 130 -12.29 -12.65 8.65
C ARG A 130 -12.35 -13.01 7.16
N PRO A 131 -13.39 -12.58 6.43
CA PRO A 131 -13.40 -12.66 4.97
C PRO A 131 -12.12 -12.08 4.38
N GLU A 132 -11.54 -12.72 3.36
CA GLU A 132 -10.27 -12.27 2.76
C GLU A 132 -10.35 -10.87 2.12
N SER A 133 -11.57 -10.43 1.77
CA SER A 133 -11.86 -9.08 1.31
C SER A 133 -11.76 -8.01 2.41
N CYS A 134 -11.63 -8.39 3.68
CA CYS A 134 -11.48 -7.45 4.77
C CYS A 134 -10.12 -6.74 4.70
N PRO A 135 -10.10 -5.41 4.94
CA PRO A 135 -8.86 -4.68 4.97
C PRO A 135 -7.99 -5.11 6.16
N VAL A 136 -6.69 -5.21 5.93
CA VAL A 136 -5.69 -5.39 6.99
C VAL A 136 -5.41 -4.04 7.65
N GLU A 137 -5.15 -4.03 8.96
CA GLU A 137 -4.87 -2.78 9.67
C GLU A 137 -3.57 -2.13 9.20
N LYS A 138 -2.49 -2.90 9.14
CA LYS A 138 -1.16 -2.45 8.71
C LYS A 138 -0.47 -3.55 7.92
N LEU A 139 0.30 -3.16 6.92
CA LEU A 139 1.14 -4.04 6.11
C LEU A 139 2.57 -3.52 6.16
N TYR A 140 3.52 -4.40 6.42
CA TYR A 140 4.94 -4.09 6.42
C TYR A 140 5.66 -5.02 5.45
N ILE A 141 6.27 -4.45 4.40
CA ILE A 141 6.93 -5.21 3.34
C ILE A 141 8.40 -4.83 3.32
N TYR A 142 9.28 -5.83 3.37
CA TYR A 142 10.71 -5.58 3.27
C TYR A 142 11.42 -6.73 2.57
N ARG A 143 12.47 -6.39 1.83
CA ARG A 143 13.39 -7.37 1.28
C ARG A 143 14.28 -7.90 2.39
N THR A 144 14.52 -9.21 2.40
CA THR A 144 15.38 -9.87 3.39
C THR A 144 16.28 -10.89 2.71
N VAL A 145 17.49 -11.08 3.24
CA VAL A 145 18.36 -12.21 2.89
C VAL A 145 18.38 -13.28 3.99
N SER A 146 17.82 -12.95 5.15
CA SER A 146 17.74 -13.84 6.33
C SER A 146 16.42 -14.62 6.37
N GLY A 147 15.54 -14.41 5.40
CA GLY A 147 14.20 -14.98 5.41
C GLY A 147 13.32 -14.36 6.49
N ARG A 148 12.36 -15.15 6.99
CA ARG A 148 11.33 -14.72 7.95
C ARG A 148 11.91 -14.56 9.35
N ARG A 149 11.45 -13.54 10.08
CA ARG A 149 11.78 -13.35 11.49
C ARG A 149 11.07 -14.39 12.38
N PHE A 150 11.72 -14.81 13.47
CA PHE A 150 11.20 -15.83 14.40
C PHE A 150 10.54 -15.25 15.66
N ASP A 151 10.68 -13.94 15.87
CA ASP A 151 10.23 -13.19 17.04
C ASP A 151 8.97 -12.37 16.72
N THR A 152 8.04 -12.90 15.92
CA THR A 152 6.78 -12.21 15.63
C THR A 152 5.88 -12.18 16.87
N PRO A 153 5.42 -11.00 17.32
CA PRO A 153 4.40 -10.92 18.36
C PRO A 153 3.06 -11.44 17.82
N GLY A 154 2.12 -11.80 18.70
CA GLY A 154 0.87 -12.49 18.34
C GLY A 154 -0.13 -11.68 17.48
N PHE A 155 0.17 -10.43 17.16
CA PHE A 155 -0.60 -9.57 16.26
C PHE A 155 0.11 -9.33 14.91
N VAL A 156 1.25 -10.00 14.65
CA VAL A 156 2.02 -9.90 13.40
C VAL A 156 2.03 -11.25 12.70
N TRP A 157 1.64 -11.25 11.43
CA TRP A 157 1.47 -12.43 10.60
C TRP A 157 2.32 -12.31 9.34
N ILE A 158 3.32 -13.18 9.19
CA ILE A 158 4.14 -13.22 7.97
C ILE A 158 3.37 -14.03 6.92
N ILE A 159 2.99 -13.39 5.83
CA ILE A 159 2.24 -14.00 4.74
C ILE A 159 3.19 -14.86 3.91
N ALA A 160 2.76 -16.09 3.68
CA ALA A 160 3.52 -17.16 3.09
C ALA A 160 2.66 -17.90 2.08
N GLU A 161 3.27 -18.49 1.04
CA GLU A 161 2.61 -19.61 0.37
C GLU A 161 2.38 -20.73 1.39
N ASP A 162 1.14 -21.23 1.44
CA ASP A 162 0.75 -22.40 2.21
C ASP A 162 1.62 -23.60 1.81
N ALA A 163 2.63 -23.89 2.62
CA ALA A 163 2.99 -25.27 2.90
C ALA A 163 2.30 -25.61 4.22
N SER A 164 1.24 -26.42 4.14
CA SER A 164 0.61 -27.09 5.27
C SER A 164 1.63 -27.53 6.33
N SER A 165 1.72 -26.81 7.45
CA SER A 165 2.21 -27.35 8.71
C SER A 165 1.82 -26.44 9.87
N THR A 166 0.82 -26.91 10.60
CA THR A 166 0.50 -26.66 12.01
C THR A 166 1.61 -26.02 12.86
N PRO A 167 1.27 -25.16 13.85
CA PRO A 167 2.20 -24.91 14.95
C PRO A 167 2.43 -26.24 15.67
N TYR A 168 3.67 -26.73 15.63
CA TYR A 168 4.09 -27.85 16.48
C TYR A 168 3.74 -27.49 17.92
N SER A 169 2.86 -28.30 18.49
CA SER A 169 2.52 -28.35 19.90
C SER A 169 3.78 -28.54 20.76
N ASN A 170 3.80 -27.84 21.88
CA ASN A 170 4.63 -28.11 23.06
C ASN A 170 4.98 -29.59 23.23
N GLU A 171 6.28 -29.91 23.17
CA GLU A 171 6.84 -31.02 23.93
C GLU A 171 7.99 -30.50 24.81
N TYR A 172 7.63 -30.28 26.07
CA TYR A 172 8.43 -30.56 27.26
C TYR A 172 9.95 -30.41 27.17
N CYS A 173 10.43 -29.25 27.63
CA CYS A 173 11.71 -29.14 28.31
C CYS A 173 11.66 -30.02 29.58
N SER A 174 12.06 -31.30 29.45
CA SER A 174 12.26 -32.19 30.58
C SER A 174 13.75 -32.28 30.87
N LEU A 175 14.12 -31.77 32.04
CA LEU A 175 15.37 -32.03 32.73
C LEU A 175 15.69 -33.53 32.74
N SER A 176 16.90 -33.90 32.35
CA SER A 176 17.54 -35.09 32.91
C SER A 176 19.01 -34.79 33.17
N SER A 177 19.27 -34.44 34.42
CA SER A 177 20.55 -34.65 35.10
C SER A 177 20.90 -36.14 35.07
N ALA A 178 22.15 -36.46 34.74
CA ALA A 178 22.88 -37.61 35.26
C ALA A 178 24.38 -37.29 35.16
#